data_AF-A0A5N5CY27-F1
#
_entry.id   AF-A0A5N5CY27-F1
#
_cell.length_a   1.000
_cell.length_b   1.000
_cell.length_c   1.000
_cell.angle_alpha   90.00
_cell.angle_beta   90.00
_cell.angle_gamma   90.00
#
_symmetry.space_group_name_H-M   'P 1'
#
loop_
_entity.id
_entity.type
_entity.pdbx_description
1 polymer ?
#
loop_
_entity_poly.entity_id
_entity_poly.type
_entity_poly.pdbx_seq_one_letter_code
_entity_poly.pdbx_strand_id
1 'polypeptide(L)'
;MPEIPITPGSPNRSANEDTLMDDAPPINSIATRPTAEVPYNREFEDSVMRVILDPPATNDGVESRGPLPAFLLGRDTVPHEELPLPLDDARRQYKSIIPGIKLTHPTGAYEGGNPEATEEDKAWTRLWIERNNIKTMDDLERAKVVAYQEELDEMRRRAQARKEALNEREKIEKELKALNDQREVELKAQRSIIEKAKAKKEERRAKRTKLAAPIEEVH
;
A
#
# COMPACT_ATOMS: atom_id res chain seq x y z
N MET A 1 62.92 17.21 -17.10
CA MET A 1 62.17 16.31 -17.99
C MET A 1 60.74 16.78 -18.05
N PRO A 2 60.24 17.16 -19.24
CA PRO A 2 58.88 17.62 -19.47
C PRO A 2 57.95 16.43 -19.74
N GLU A 3 56.68 16.51 -19.34
CA GLU A 3 55.63 15.62 -19.85
C GLU A 3 54.52 16.46 -20.49
N ILE A 4 54.39 16.32 -21.80
CA ILE A 4 53.22 16.70 -22.61
C ILE A 4 52.72 15.41 -23.32
N PRO A 5 51.52 15.37 -23.92
CA PRO A 5 50.45 14.42 -23.59
C PRO A 5 50.00 13.55 -24.79
N ILE A 6 49.50 12.32 -24.59
CA ILE A 6 48.90 11.53 -25.70
C ILE A 6 47.77 10.61 -25.20
N THR A 7 46.51 11.00 -25.44
CA THR A 7 45.41 10.10 -25.89
C THR A 7 45.74 9.54 -27.30
N PRO A 8 45.18 8.43 -27.86
CA PRO A 8 44.08 7.54 -27.45
C PRO A 8 44.37 6.03 -27.66
N GLY A 9 43.48 5.14 -27.22
CA GLY A 9 43.56 3.70 -27.54
C GLY A 9 42.39 2.87 -27.01
N SER A 10 41.31 2.76 -27.80
CA SER A 10 40.38 1.62 -27.76
C SER A 10 40.97 0.52 -28.68
N PRO A 11 40.77 -0.80 -28.49
CA PRO A 11 39.45 -1.42 -28.30
C PRO A 11 39.39 -2.68 -27.41
N ASN A 12 38.19 -3.03 -26.94
CA ASN A 12 37.59 -4.36 -27.11
C ASN A 12 36.15 -4.30 -26.61
N ARG A 13 35.21 -4.12 -27.55
CA ARG A 13 33.84 -4.57 -27.39
C ARG A 13 33.91 -6.09 -27.18
N SER A 14 33.77 -6.53 -25.93
CA SER A 14 33.47 -7.92 -25.65
C SER A 14 32.02 -8.16 -26.04
N ALA A 15 31.85 -9.02 -27.03
CA ALA A 15 30.59 -9.67 -27.37
C ALA A 15 29.99 -10.26 -26.09
N ASN A 16 28.86 -9.67 -25.68
CA ASN A 16 27.76 -10.24 -24.90
C ASN A 16 26.59 -9.23 -25.01
N GLU A 17 26.29 -8.83 -26.25
CA GLU A 17 24.92 -8.51 -26.65
C GLU A 17 24.22 -9.86 -26.84
N ASP A 18 23.65 -10.39 -25.77
CA ASP A 18 22.44 -11.22 -25.80
C ASP A 18 22.13 -11.68 -24.38
N THR A 19 21.20 -10.98 -23.74
CA THR A 19 20.32 -11.59 -22.74
C THR A 19 19.05 -10.76 -22.74
N LEU A 20 18.25 -10.98 -23.80
CA LEU A 20 16.80 -10.94 -23.68
C LEU A 20 16.43 -11.84 -22.49
N MET A 21 16.22 -11.24 -21.32
CA MET A 21 15.56 -11.91 -20.21
C MET A 21 14.06 -11.98 -20.51
N ASP A 22 13.71 -12.74 -21.54
CA ASP A 22 12.38 -13.27 -21.79
C ASP A 22 12.28 -14.61 -21.06
N ASP A 23 12.28 -14.58 -19.73
CA ASP A 23 11.80 -15.67 -18.89
C ASP A 23 10.46 -15.25 -18.28
N ALA A 24 9.51 -14.94 -19.15
CA ALA A 24 8.09 -15.04 -18.80
C ALA A 24 7.72 -16.53 -18.90
N PRO A 25 7.19 -17.16 -17.84
CA PRO A 25 6.67 -18.52 -17.97
C PRO A 25 5.57 -18.53 -19.04
N PRO A 26 5.42 -19.62 -19.81
CA PRO A 26 4.47 -19.68 -20.91
C PRO A 26 3.08 -19.32 -20.38
N ILE A 27 2.52 -18.23 -20.92
CA ILE A 27 1.11 -17.86 -20.76
C ILE A 27 0.33 -18.98 -21.46
N ASN A 28 0.11 -20.07 -20.73
CA ASN A 28 -0.91 -21.03 -21.09
C ASN A 28 -2.22 -20.27 -21.07
N SER A 29 -2.71 -19.98 -22.26
CA SER A 29 -3.99 -19.38 -22.56
C SER A 29 -5.10 -20.27 -22.00
N ILE A 30 -5.44 -20.07 -20.73
CA ILE A 30 -6.69 -20.50 -20.16
C ILE A 30 -7.50 -19.23 -20.03
N ALA A 31 -8.54 -19.09 -20.84
CA ALA A 31 -9.58 -18.09 -20.62
C ALA A 31 -10.38 -18.48 -19.36
N THR A 32 -9.75 -18.34 -18.20
CA THR A 32 -10.39 -18.28 -16.89
C THR A 32 -10.29 -16.82 -16.49
N ARG A 33 -11.42 -16.15 -16.29
CA ARG A 33 -11.40 -14.82 -15.66
C ARG A 33 -10.49 -14.94 -14.43
N PRO A 34 -9.43 -14.15 -14.27
CA PRO A 34 -8.75 -14.12 -12.98
C PRO A 34 -9.85 -13.81 -11.96
N THR A 35 -9.92 -14.56 -10.86
CA THR A 35 -10.67 -14.15 -9.67
C THR A 35 -10.27 -12.71 -9.43
N ALA A 36 -11.16 -11.77 -9.76
CA ALA A 36 -10.74 -10.42 -10.03
C ALA A 36 -10.18 -9.87 -8.71
N GLU A 37 -8.88 -9.62 -8.68
CA GLU A 37 -8.21 -9.17 -7.47
C GLU A 37 -8.84 -7.83 -7.10
N VAL A 38 -9.44 -7.76 -5.91
CA VAL A 38 -10.10 -6.53 -5.45
C VAL A 38 -9.04 -5.43 -5.41
N PRO A 39 -9.26 -4.28 -6.06
CA PRO A 39 -8.28 -3.21 -6.10
C PRO A 39 -7.79 -2.83 -4.70
N TYR A 40 -6.49 -2.59 -4.58
CA TYR A 40 -5.92 -2.16 -3.31
C TYR A 40 -6.46 -0.78 -2.91
N ASN A 41 -7.03 -0.66 -1.72
CA ASN A 41 -7.43 0.62 -1.14
C ASN A 41 -6.92 0.75 0.31
N ARG A 42 -6.01 1.70 0.51
CA ARG A 42 -5.40 1.97 1.82
C ARG A 42 -6.42 2.39 2.87
N GLU A 43 -7.36 3.26 2.52
CA GLU A 43 -8.34 3.80 3.49
C GLU A 43 -9.27 2.70 3.98
N PHE A 44 -9.65 1.78 3.08
CA PHE A 44 -10.43 0.61 3.43
C PHE A 44 -9.67 -0.30 4.39
N GLU A 45 -8.41 -0.65 4.08
CA GLU A 45 -7.59 -1.50 4.95
C GLU A 45 -7.33 -0.87 6.32
N ASP A 46 -7.06 0.44 6.37
CA ASP A 46 -6.84 1.16 7.62
C ASP A 46 -8.12 1.20 8.46
N SER A 47 -9.29 1.32 7.82
CA SER A 47 -10.60 1.23 8.48
C SER A 47 -10.88 -0.17 9.02
N VAL A 48 -10.59 -1.21 8.24
CA VAL A 48 -10.72 -2.62 8.64
C VAL A 48 -9.79 -2.95 9.81
N MET A 49 -8.53 -2.54 9.74
CA MET A 49 -7.55 -2.69 10.81
C MET A 49 -8.06 -2.06 12.12
N ARG A 50 -8.60 -0.83 12.06
CA ARG A 50 -9.14 -0.14 13.24
C ARG A 50 -10.29 -0.92 13.88
N VAL A 51 -11.22 -1.44 13.08
CA VAL A 51 -12.36 -2.22 13.58
C VAL A 51 -11.93 -3.58 14.14
N ILE A 52 -10.92 -4.22 13.57
CA ILE A 52 -10.40 -5.51 14.07
C ILE A 52 -9.72 -5.35 15.43
N LEU A 53 -8.92 -4.29 15.59
CA LEU A 53 -8.15 -4.05 16.82
C LEU A 53 -9.03 -3.49 17.93
N ASP A 54 -9.95 -2.58 17.60
CA ASP A 54 -10.87 -1.92 18.53
C ASP A 54 -12.33 -2.16 18.07
N PRO A 55 -12.86 -3.39 18.23
CA PRO A 55 -14.20 -3.72 17.75
C PRO A 55 -15.28 -3.00 18.56
N PRO A 56 -16.38 -2.54 17.90
CA PRO A 56 -17.52 -1.98 18.61
C PRO A 56 -18.23 -3.05 19.44
N ALA A 57 -18.87 -2.62 20.54
CA ALA A 57 -19.58 -3.52 21.46
C ALA A 57 -20.81 -4.20 20.82
N THR A 58 -21.41 -3.57 19.80
CA THR A 58 -22.57 -4.09 19.07
C THR A 58 -22.20 -4.49 17.65
N ASN A 59 -22.76 -5.62 17.21
CA ASN A 59 -22.67 -6.09 15.84
C ASN A 59 -23.98 -5.79 15.13
N ASP A 60 -24.05 -4.58 14.56
CA ASP A 60 -25.23 -4.07 13.88
C ASP A 60 -25.30 -4.67 12.46
N GLY A 61 -26.36 -5.40 12.16
CA GLY A 61 -26.57 -5.99 10.83
C GLY A 61 -27.78 -6.92 10.80
N VAL A 62 -28.32 -7.12 9.61
CA VAL A 62 -29.42 -8.08 9.38
C VAL A 62 -28.83 -9.49 9.40
N GLU A 63 -29.36 -10.35 10.28
CA GLU A 63 -29.06 -11.78 10.27
C GLU A 63 -29.89 -12.46 9.19
N SER A 64 -29.23 -13.12 8.23
CA SER A 64 -29.91 -13.97 7.27
C SER A 64 -30.23 -15.32 7.90
N ARG A 65 -31.38 -15.43 8.56
CA ARG A 65 -31.89 -16.69 9.10
C ARG A 65 -32.86 -17.32 8.10
N GLY A 66 -32.36 -18.20 7.22
CA GLY A 66 -33.19 -18.97 6.29
C GLY A 66 -32.57 -19.12 4.91
N PRO A 67 -33.24 -19.86 4.00
CA PRO A 67 -32.82 -19.95 2.61
C PRO A 67 -32.83 -18.57 1.99
N LEU A 68 -31.74 -18.23 1.29
CA LEU A 68 -31.61 -16.92 0.65
C LEU A 68 -32.74 -16.73 -0.36
N PRO A 69 -33.40 -15.57 -0.38
CA PRO A 69 -34.40 -15.30 -1.39
C PRO A 69 -33.74 -15.28 -2.78
N ALA A 70 -34.44 -15.83 -3.78
CA ALA A 70 -33.89 -16.08 -5.12
C ALA A 70 -33.27 -14.85 -5.81
N PHE A 71 -33.74 -13.64 -5.47
CA PHE A 71 -33.19 -12.38 -6.01
C PHE A 71 -31.78 -12.06 -5.50
N LEU A 72 -31.37 -12.62 -4.36
CA LEU A 72 -30.02 -12.49 -3.81
C LEU A 72 -29.05 -13.56 -4.36
N LEU A 73 -29.55 -14.74 -4.75
CA LEU A 73 -28.69 -15.83 -5.23
C LEU A 73 -28.08 -15.57 -6.62
N GLY A 74 -28.76 -14.82 -7.49
CA GLY A 74 -28.42 -14.74 -8.92
C GLY A 74 -27.90 -13.39 -9.41
N ARG A 75 -27.60 -12.43 -8.53
CA ARG A 75 -27.19 -11.09 -8.97
C ARG A 75 -26.06 -10.53 -8.12
N ASP A 76 -25.00 -10.09 -8.80
CA ASP A 76 -23.96 -9.25 -8.22
C ASP A 76 -24.63 -7.95 -7.73
N THR A 77 -24.60 -7.76 -6.42
CA THR A 77 -25.17 -6.58 -5.77
C THR A 77 -24.27 -5.35 -5.96
N VAL A 78 -22.99 -5.58 -6.25
CA VAL A 78 -21.96 -4.55 -6.39
C VAL A 78 -21.06 -4.92 -7.57
N PRO A 79 -20.84 -4.00 -8.53
CA PRO A 79 -19.90 -4.25 -9.63
C PRO A 79 -18.46 -4.31 -9.09
N HIS A 80 -17.62 -5.18 -9.65
CA HIS A 80 -16.22 -5.37 -9.23
C HIS A 80 -15.41 -4.07 -9.22
N GLU A 81 -15.67 -3.19 -10.18
CA GLU A 81 -14.98 -1.90 -10.35
C GLU A 81 -15.17 -0.94 -9.15
N GLU A 82 -16.25 -1.11 -8.38
CA GLU A 82 -16.54 -0.30 -7.20
C GLU A 82 -15.90 -0.88 -5.91
N LEU A 83 -15.27 -2.05 -5.99
CA LEU A 83 -14.64 -2.68 -4.84
C LEU A 83 -13.23 -2.10 -4.57
N PRO A 84 -12.79 -2.04 -3.31
CA PRO A 84 -13.52 -2.39 -2.10
C PRO A 84 -14.44 -1.25 -1.65
N LEU A 85 -15.69 -1.59 -1.29
CA LEU A 85 -16.62 -0.61 -0.73
C LEU A 85 -16.19 -0.17 0.68
N PRO A 86 -16.37 1.11 1.05
CA PRO A 86 -16.18 1.57 2.42
C PRO A 86 -17.03 0.78 3.43
N LEU A 87 -16.59 0.71 4.69
CA LEU A 87 -17.33 -0.02 5.75
C LEU A 87 -18.69 0.61 6.09
N ASP A 88 -18.83 1.92 5.90
CA ASP A 88 -20.05 2.68 6.16
C ASP A 88 -21.04 2.72 4.98
N ASP A 89 -20.73 2.01 3.89
CA ASP A 89 -21.59 1.97 2.71
C ASP A 89 -22.98 1.39 3.04
N ALA A 90 -24.04 2.07 2.61
CA ALA A 90 -25.43 1.67 2.83
C ALA A 90 -25.80 0.31 2.20
N ARG A 91 -25.01 -0.17 1.23
CA ARG A 91 -25.15 -1.50 0.63
C ARG A 91 -24.68 -2.61 1.56
N ARG A 92 -23.87 -2.30 2.59
CA ARG A 92 -23.44 -3.27 3.61
C ARG A 92 -24.50 -3.37 4.70
N GLN A 93 -25.38 -4.36 4.59
CA GLN A 93 -26.55 -4.52 5.46
C GLN A 93 -26.51 -5.78 6.31
N TYR A 94 -25.72 -6.78 5.91
CA TYR A 94 -25.72 -8.08 6.55
C TYR A 94 -24.69 -8.16 7.66
N LYS A 95 -25.05 -8.87 8.72
CA LYS A 95 -24.18 -9.10 9.87
C LYS A 95 -22.97 -9.94 9.47
N SER A 96 -21.76 -9.49 9.78
CA SER A 96 -20.55 -10.33 9.68
C SER A 96 -20.22 -10.98 11.02
N ILE A 97 -19.30 -11.95 11.02
CA ILE A 97 -18.77 -12.54 12.27
C ILE A 97 -17.96 -11.51 13.07
N ILE A 98 -17.33 -10.57 12.38
CA ILE A 98 -16.49 -9.53 12.98
C ILE A 98 -17.38 -8.34 13.37
N PRO A 99 -17.48 -8.00 14.66
CA PRO A 99 -18.26 -6.85 15.09
C PRO A 99 -17.78 -5.57 14.39
N GLY A 100 -18.73 -4.75 13.94
CA GLY A 100 -18.43 -3.50 13.24
C GLY A 100 -18.16 -3.62 11.74
N ILE A 101 -18.04 -4.84 11.20
CA ILE A 101 -17.96 -5.06 9.76
C ILE A 101 -19.31 -5.59 9.28
N LYS A 102 -19.90 -4.91 8.29
CA LYS A 102 -21.12 -5.34 7.62
C LYS A 102 -20.78 -5.89 6.23
N LEU A 103 -21.51 -6.93 5.83
CA LEU A 103 -21.38 -7.57 4.52
C LEU A 103 -22.40 -7.00 3.55
N THR A 104 -22.02 -6.95 2.27
CA THR A 104 -22.91 -6.62 1.15
C THR A 104 -23.89 -7.76 0.89
N HIS A 105 -23.50 -8.99 1.22
CA HIS A 105 -24.26 -10.19 0.97
C HIS A 105 -24.13 -11.20 2.12
N PRO A 106 -25.19 -11.97 2.44
CA PRO A 106 -25.19 -12.95 3.53
C PRO A 106 -24.26 -14.14 3.30
N THR A 107 -23.86 -14.44 2.05
CA THR A 107 -22.84 -15.48 1.76
C THR A 107 -21.42 -15.02 2.08
N GLY A 108 -21.20 -13.72 2.28
CA GLY A 108 -19.86 -13.15 2.46
C GLY A 108 -19.10 -12.85 1.17
N ALA A 109 -19.70 -13.10 0.00
CA ALA A 109 -19.14 -12.66 -1.28
C ALA A 109 -19.10 -11.14 -1.38
N TYR A 110 -17.98 -10.58 -1.83
CA TYR A 110 -17.75 -9.12 -1.90
C TYR A 110 -18.56 -8.45 -3.02
N GLU A 111 -18.67 -9.06 -4.20
CA GLU A 111 -19.56 -8.64 -5.30
C GLU A 111 -21.05 -8.90 -4.98
N GLY A 112 -21.31 -9.79 -4.02
CA GLY A 112 -22.62 -10.37 -3.74
C GLY A 112 -22.94 -11.56 -4.65
N GLY A 113 -24.13 -12.14 -4.48
CA GLY A 113 -24.53 -13.35 -5.22
C GLY A 113 -24.03 -14.65 -4.60
N ASN A 114 -24.39 -15.76 -5.25
CA ASN A 114 -23.86 -17.09 -4.97
C ASN A 114 -23.04 -17.53 -6.19
N PRO A 115 -21.72 -17.26 -6.24
CA PRO A 115 -20.91 -17.73 -7.36
C PRO A 115 -21.00 -19.27 -7.43
N GLU A 116 -21.12 -19.80 -8.65
CA GLU A 116 -21.08 -21.24 -8.84
C GLU A 116 -19.72 -21.76 -8.37
N ALA A 117 -19.72 -22.79 -7.52
CA ALA A 117 -18.50 -23.37 -7.01
C ALA A 117 -17.63 -23.87 -8.17
N THR A 118 -16.43 -23.34 -8.26
CA THR A 118 -15.45 -23.74 -9.27
C THR A 118 -14.96 -25.17 -9.00
N GLU A 119 -14.33 -25.80 -9.99
CA GLU A 119 -13.71 -27.11 -9.76
C GLU A 119 -12.58 -27.04 -8.72
N GLU A 120 -11.91 -25.88 -8.61
CA GLU A 120 -10.91 -25.60 -7.58
C GLU A 120 -11.54 -25.56 -6.18
N ASP A 121 -12.69 -24.89 -6.01
CA ASP A 121 -13.42 -24.85 -4.74
C ASP A 121 -13.87 -26.25 -4.30
N LYS A 122 -14.33 -27.06 -5.26
CA LYS A 122 -14.72 -28.46 -5.01
C LYS A 122 -13.51 -29.31 -4.59
N ALA A 123 -12.37 -29.14 -5.26
CA ALA A 123 -11.14 -29.85 -4.92
C ALA A 123 -10.63 -29.45 -3.52
N TRP A 124 -10.60 -28.15 -3.23
CA TRP A 124 -10.24 -27.63 -1.91
C TRP A 124 -11.16 -28.19 -0.82
N THR A 125 -12.48 -28.20 -1.07
CA THR A 125 -13.47 -28.73 -0.12
C THR A 125 -13.20 -30.20 0.21
N ARG A 126 -12.88 -31.03 -0.80
CA ARG A 126 -12.53 -32.46 -0.57
C ARG A 126 -11.28 -32.59 0.29
N LEU A 127 -10.22 -31.85 -0.03
CA LEU A 127 -8.98 -31.87 0.74
C LEU A 127 -9.19 -31.39 2.19
N TRP A 128 -10.02 -30.37 2.39
CA TRP A 128 -10.32 -29.85 3.71
C TRP A 128 -11.13 -30.85 4.56
N ILE A 129 -12.10 -31.54 3.96
CA ILE A 129 -12.86 -32.62 4.61
C ILE A 129 -11.94 -33.77 5.02
N GLU A 130 -11.04 -34.21 4.13
CA GLU A 130 -10.08 -35.27 4.40
C GLU A 130 -9.10 -34.88 5.50
N ARG A 131 -8.51 -33.68 5.42
CA ARG A 131 -7.55 -33.16 6.41
C ARG A 131 -8.13 -33.06 7.82
N ASN A 132 -9.40 -32.66 7.92
CA ASN A 132 -10.09 -32.51 9.20
C ASN A 132 -10.86 -33.79 9.61
N ASN A 133 -10.77 -34.87 8.82
CA ASN A 133 -11.42 -36.15 9.06
C ASN A 133 -12.93 -36.01 9.35
N ILE A 134 -13.62 -35.15 8.59
CA ILE A 134 -15.02 -34.81 8.81
C ILE A 134 -15.92 -35.93 8.28
N LYS A 135 -16.68 -36.56 9.16
CA LYS A 135 -17.61 -37.65 8.81
C LYS A 135 -19.05 -37.36 9.19
N THR A 136 -19.25 -36.53 10.22
CA THR A 136 -20.57 -36.17 10.73
C THR A 136 -20.80 -34.66 10.68
N MET A 137 -22.06 -34.24 10.83
CA MET A 137 -22.42 -32.82 10.91
C MET A 137 -21.77 -32.14 12.12
N ASP A 138 -21.68 -32.83 13.25
CA ASP A 138 -21.04 -32.31 14.47
C ASP A 138 -19.52 -32.13 14.28
N ASP A 139 -18.86 -33.02 13.52
CA ASP A 139 -17.44 -32.86 13.16
C ASP A 139 -17.23 -31.61 12.31
N LEU A 140 -18.14 -31.35 11.37
CA LEU A 140 -18.10 -30.17 10.52
C LEU A 140 -18.25 -28.89 11.34
N GLU A 141 -19.19 -28.84 12.28
CA GLU A 141 -19.39 -27.68 13.15
C GLU A 141 -18.16 -27.41 14.02
N ARG A 142 -17.58 -28.46 14.62
CA ARG A 142 -16.34 -28.32 15.40
C ARG A 142 -15.17 -27.83 14.56
N ALA A 143 -14.95 -28.43 13.39
CA ALA A 143 -13.88 -28.03 12.48
C ALA A 143 -14.05 -26.58 12.00
N LYS A 144 -15.28 -26.15 11.71
CA LYS A 144 -15.59 -24.75 11.36
C LYS A 144 -15.20 -23.79 12.49
N VAL A 145 -15.59 -24.07 13.73
CA VAL A 145 -15.28 -23.19 14.87
C VAL A 145 -13.77 -23.02 15.04
N VAL A 146 -12.99 -24.11 14.93
CA VAL A 146 -11.52 -24.05 15.03
C VAL A 146 -10.92 -23.24 13.88
N ALA A 147 -11.31 -23.55 12.64
CA ALA A 147 -10.80 -22.83 11.46
C ALA A 147 -11.14 -21.33 11.51
N TYR A 148 -12.34 -20.97 11.97
CA TYR A 148 -12.72 -19.58 12.15
C TYR A 148 -11.86 -18.89 13.21
N GLN A 149 -11.59 -19.56 14.32
CA GLN A 149 -10.76 -18.98 15.37
C GLN A 149 -9.32 -18.73 14.89
N GLU A 150 -8.74 -19.70 14.16
CA GLU A 150 -7.41 -19.56 13.55
C GLU A 150 -7.35 -18.38 12.58
N GLU A 151 -8.36 -18.23 11.71
CA GLU A 151 -8.42 -17.14 10.75
C GLU A 151 -8.61 -15.78 11.44
N LEU A 152 -9.43 -15.70 12.50
CA LEU A 152 -9.60 -14.47 13.28
C LEU A 152 -8.29 -14.06 13.98
N ASP A 153 -7.53 -15.02 14.49
CA ASP A 153 -6.27 -14.74 15.18
C ASP A 153 -5.17 -14.32 14.19
N GLU A 154 -5.10 -14.96 13.02
CA GLU A 154 -4.22 -14.54 11.93
C GLU A 154 -4.59 -13.14 11.41
N MET A 155 -5.88 -12.86 11.24
CA MET A 155 -6.37 -11.53 10.85
C MET A 155 -5.96 -10.46 11.88
N ARG A 156 -6.11 -10.73 13.19
CA ARG A 156 -5.66 -9.82 14.25
C ARG A 156 -4.15 -9.59 14.20
N ARG A 157 -3.37 -10.65 13.98
CA ARG A 157 -1.91 -10.56 13.83
C ARG A 157 -1.53 -9.66 12.67
N ARG A 158 -2.18 -9.81 11.51
CA ARG A 158 -1.95 -8.94 10.34
C ARG A 158 -2.32 -7.49 10.61
N ALA A 159 -3.43 -7.26 11.31
CA ALA A 159 -3.85 -5.92 11.70
C ALA A 159 -2.83 -5.25 12.66
N GLN A 160 -2.28 -6.01 13.62
CA GLN A 160 -1.23 -5.51 14.52
C GLN A 160 0.06 -5.18 13.76
N ALA A 161 0.54 -6.09 12.90
CA ALA A 161 1.73 -5.88 12.08
C ALA A 161 1.58 -4.63 11.19
N ARG A 162 0.39 -4.41 10.63
CA ARG A 162 0.10 -3.18 9.87
C ARG A 162 0.17 -1.93 10.74
N LYS A 163 -0.43 -1.95 11.93
CA LYS A 163 -0.39 -0.81 12.87
C LYS A 163 1.06 -0.47 13.24
N GLU A 164 1.89 -1.47 13.47
CA GLU A 164 3.33 -1.29 13.72
C GLU A 164 4.03 -0.65 12.53
N ALA A 165 3.82 -1.16 11.31
CA ALA A 165 4.37 -0.58 10.09
C ALA A 165 3.95 0.89 9.87
N LEU A 166 2.69 1.23 10.20
CA LEU A 166 2.21 2.62 10.14
C LEU A 166 2.92 3.53 11.16
N ASN A 167 3.12 3.04 12.39
CA ASN A 167 3.83 3.80 13.43
C ASN A 167 5.31 4.01 13.07
N GLU A 168 5.97 2.98 12.52
CA GLU A 168 7.35 3.09 12.04
C GLU A 168 7.47 4.10 10.91
N ARG A 169 6.55 4.05 9.95
CA ARG A 169 6.49 5.02 8.86
C ARG A 169 6.32 6.45 9.39
N GLU A 170 5.41 6.68 10.34
CA GLU A 170 5.21 8.00 10.95
C GLU A 170 6.49 8.51 11.64
N LYS A 171 7.22 7.61 12.30
CA LYS A 171 8.49 7.93 12.95
C LYS A 171 9.55 8.34 11.93
N ILE A 172 9.67 7.60 10.82
CA ILE A 172 10.57 7.92 9.71
C ILE A 172 10.19 9.25 9.06
N GLU A 173 8.91 9.51 8.84
CA GLU A 173 8.45 10.79 8.27
C GLU A 173 8.82 11.98 9.17
N LYS A 174 8.73 11.82 10.50
CA LYS A 174 9.18 12.83 11.48
C LYS A 174 10.69 13.05 11.44
N GLU A 175 11.48 11.99 11.35
CA GLU A 175 12.94 12.07 11.24
C GLU A 175 13.37 12.74 9.93
N LEU A 176 12.75 12.37 8.81
CA LEU A 176 12.98 13.01 7.51
C LEU A 176 12.64 14.50 7.53
N LYS A 177 11.54 14.88 8.19
CA LYS A 177 11.16 16.28 8.35
C LYS A 177 12.22 17.03 9.17
N ALA A 178 12.67 16.48 10.30
CA ALA A 178 13.69 17.11 11.13
C ALA A 178 15.03 17.29 10.39
N LEU A 179 15.44 16.31 9.59
CA LEU A 179 16.64 16.40 8.75
C LEU A 179 16.50 17.46 7.65
N ASN A 180 15.32 17.56 7.03
CA ASN A 180 15.04 18.60 6.04
C ASN A 180 15.07 20.00 6.67
N ASP A 181 14.47 20.17 7.85
CA ASP A 181 14.49 21.44 8.58
C ASP A 181 15.92 21.85 8.95
N GLN A 182 16.76 20.91 9.40
CA GLN A 182 18.19 21.14 9.64
C GLN A 182 18.92 21.58 8.37
N ARG A 183 18.69 20.86 7.25
CA ARG A 183 19.28 21.19 5.95
C ARG A 183 18.87 22.58 5.47
N GLU A 184 17.61 22.98 5.66
CA GLU A 184 17.13 24.32 5.28
C GLU A 184 17.83 25.42 6.09
N VAL A 185 18.03 25.21 7.38
CA VAL A 185 18.77 26.14 8.25
C VAL A 185 20.23 26.25 7.80
N GLU A 186 20.89 25.14 7.49
CA GLU A 186 22.27 25.14 6.98
C GLU A 186 22.38 25.89 5.65
N LEU A 187 21.48 25.62 4.70
CA LEU A 187 21.44 26.32 3.42
C LEU A 187 21.22 27.83 3.60
N LYS A 188 20.32 28.22 4.51
CA LYS A 188 20.08 29.63 4.84
C LYS A 188 21.31 30.28 5.47
N ALA A 189 22.00 29.58 6.37
CA ALA A 189 23.24 30.05 6.97
C ALA A 189 24.33 30.25 5.91
N GLN A 190 24.55 29.26 5.03
CA GLN A 190 25.50 29.36 3.92
C GLN A 190 25.19 30.53 2.98
N ARG A 191 23.92 30.71 2.58
CA ARG A 191 23.48 31.84 1.76
C ARG A 191 23.78 33.17 2.45
N SER A 192 23.48 33.29 3.75
CA SER A 192 23.76 34.51 4.52
C SER A 192 25.26 34.83 4.61
N ILE A 193 26.12 33.82 4.70
CA ILE A 193 27.58 33.99 4.71
C ILE A 193 28.06 34.50 3.35
N ILE A 194 27.56 33.90 2.26
CA ILE A 194 27.90 34.31 0.89
C ILE A 194 27.45 35.76 0.63
N GLU A 195 26.24 36.13 1.05
CA GLU A 195 25.72 37.49 0.90
C GLU A 195 26.55 38.51 1.69
N LYS A 196 26.88 38.22 2.96
CA LYS A 196 27.77 39.06 3.77
C LYS A 196 29.15 39.22 3.13
N ALA A 197 29.70 38.16 2.55
CA ALA A 197 30.97 38.21 1.84
C ALA A 197 30.90 39.07 0.56
N LYS A 198 29.80 38.97 -0.20
CA LYS A 198 29.54 39.82 -1.37
C LYS A 198 29.40 41.29 -0.98
N ALA A 199 28.60 41.60 0.04
CA ALA A 199 28.40 42.96 0.53
C ALA A 199 29.72 43.60 1.00
N LYS A 200 30.56 42.85 1.73
CA LYS A 200 31.90 43.34 2.16
C LYS A 200 32.84 43.60 0.98
N LYS A 201 32.77 42.78 -0.08
CA LYS A 201 33.56 42.97 -1.30
C LYS A 201 33.10 44.23 -2.06
N GLU A 202 31.80 44.47 -2.11
CA GLU A 202 31.22 45.65 -2.73
C GLU A 202 31.56 46.93 -1.96
N GLU A 203 31.45 46.92 -0.63
CA GLU A 203 31.85 48.05 0.23
C GLU A 203 33.33 48.41 0.04
N ARG A 204 34.21 47.42 -0.05
CA ARG A 204 35.64 47.63 -0.36
C ARG A 204 35.86 48.23 -1.76
N ARG A 205 35.07 47.83 -2.76
CA ARG A 205 35.12 48.43 -4.11
C ARG A 205 34.60 49.86 -4.11
N ALA A 206 33.51 50.15 -3.40
CA ALA A 206 32.94 51.48 -3.25
C ALA A 206 33.91 52.45 -2.54
N LYS A 207 34.62 51.98 -1.50
CA LYS A 207 35.66 52.77 -0.83
C LYS A 207 36.85 53.06 -1.76
N ARG A 208 37.31 52.06 -2.53
CA ARG A 208 38.42 52.25 -3.49
C ARG A 208 38.06 53.20 -4.63
N THR A 209 36.83 53.15 -5.13
CA THR A 209 36.35 54.06 -6.19
C THR A 209 36.17 55.48 -5.68
N LYS A 210 35.68 55.68 -4.44
CA LYS A 210 35.65 57.01 -3.81
C LYS A 210 37.04 57.62 -3.57
N LEU A 211 38.03 56.80 -3.20
CA LEU A 211 39.43 57.23 -3.05
C LEU A 211 40.15 57.47 -4.39
N ALA A 212 39.63 56.93 -5.50
CA ALA A 212 40.19 57.08 -6.84
C ALA A 212 39.47 58.15 -7.68
N ALA A 213 38.46 58.83 -7.12
CA ALA A 213 37.85 59.99 -7.77
C ALA A 213 38.86 61.15 -7.73
N PRO A 214 39.32 61.67 -8.88
CA PRO A 214 40.27 62.77 -8.91
C PRO A 214 39.59 64.03 -8.37
N ILE A 215 40.36 64.79 -7.58
CA ILE A 215 40.04 66.15 -7.20
C ILE A 215 40.10 66.96 -8.50
N GLU A 216 38.97 67.13 -9.17
CA GLU A 216 38.85 68.19 -10.18
C GLU A 216 38.74 69.51 -9.42
N GLU A 217 39.79 70.30 -9.63
CA GLU A 217 39.96 71.70 -9.24
C GLU A 217 38.72 72.53 -9.59
N VAL A 218 38.26 73.37 -8.67
CA VAL A 218 37.73 74.68 -9.05
C VAL A 218 38.18 75.72 -8.03
N HIS A 219 38.95 76.65 -8.60
CA HIS A 219 39.39 77.98 -8.16
C HIS A 219 38.48 78.76 -7.21
#